data_AF-A0A8C9V7L7-F1
#
_entry.id   AF-A0A8C9V7L7-F1
#
_cell.length_a   1.000
_cell.length_b   1.000
_cell.length_c   1.000
_cell.angle_alpha   90.00
_cell.angle_beta   90.00
_cell.angle_gamma   90.00
#
_symmetry.space_group_name_H-M   'P 1'
#
loop_
_entity.id
_entity.type
_entity.pdbx_description
1 polymer ?
#
loop_
_entity_poly.entity_id
_entity_poly.type
_entity_poly.pdbx_seq_one_letter_code
_entity_poly.pdbx_strand_id
1 'polypeptide(L)'
;MSFCLTLDVTVIYLLLYIGVTVLCFFFFLTTTDKSSDGLHTKHEALKAERDQLWTNLSSGIKITVHFQHIPVCAAEQVCPERWNSFKFSCYYISNEEKNWDDSRQYCTDRGADLVIIDSKEEQAFIDLFNGYFWIGLSDKEREGTWKWVDETRLMEPEPNKRWNDLSCDSVLRWICEKKSQ
;
A
#
# COMPACT_ATOMS: atom_id res chain seq x y z
N MET A 1 -33.24 -42.45 -52.17
CA MET A 1 -32.30 -41.38 -52.57
C MET A 1 -31.25 -41.29 -51.48
N SER A 2 -30.06 -41.82 -51.73
CA SER A 2 -28.96 -41.83 -50.77
C SER A 2 -28.09 -40.60 -51.00
N PHE A 3 -28.00 -39.71 -50.01
CA PHE A 3 -27.02 -38.63 -50.01
C PHE A 3 -25.78 -39.12 -49.24
N CYS A 4 -24.69 -39.40 -49.95
CA CYS A 4 -23.37 -39.59 -49.34
C CYS A 4 -22.83 -38.20 -48.95
N LEU A 5 -22.84 -37.88 -47.65
CA LEU A 5 -22.13 -36.72 -47.14
C LEU A 5 -20.63 -37.06 -47.14
N THR A 6 -19.91 -36.60 -48.15
CA THR A 6 -18.44 -36.60 -48.11
C THR A 6 -18.02 -35.66 -46.99
N LEU A 7 -17.10 -36.11 -46.12
CA LEU A 7 -16.44 -35.26 -45.13
C LEU A 7 -15.81 -34.08 -45.88
N ASP A 8 -16.53 -32.96 -45.89
CA ASP A 8 -16.15 -31.75 -46.60
C ASP A 8 -14.81 -31.26 -46.02
N VAL A 9 -13.87 -30.85 -46.87
CA VAL A 9 -12.49 -30.48 -46.46
C VAL A 9 -12.50 -29.40 -45.36
N THR A 10 -13.58 -28.62 -45.32
CA THR A 10 -13.91 -27.63 -44.28
C THR A 10 -14.11 -28.24 -42.89
N VAL A 11 -14.72 -29.43 -42.78
CA VAL A 11 -14.91 -30.17 -41.52
C VAL A 11 -13.58 -30.68 -40.99
N ILE A 12 -12.70 -31.19 -41.85
CA ILE A 12 -11.36 -31.64 -41.46
C ILE A 12 -10.53 -30.46 -40.95
N TYR A 13 -10.60 -29.31 -41.63
CA TYR A 13 -9.90 -28.09 -41.21
C TYR A 13 -10.41 -27.58 -39.85
N LEU A 14 -11.73 -27.61 -39.61
CA LEU A 14 -12.33 -27.27 -38.31
C LEU A 14 -11.86 -28.21 -37.19
N LEU A 15 -11.85 -29.52 -37.43
CA LEU A 15 -11.40 -30.49 -36.42
C LEU A 15 -9.90 -30.32 -36.10
N LEU A 16 -9.06 -30.03 -37.10
CA LEU A 16 -7.64 -29.76 -36.89
C LEU A 16 -7.43 -28.44 -36.13
N TYR A 17 -8.18 -27.39 -36.46
CA TYR A 17 -8.10 -26.10 -35.76
C TYR A 17 -8.53 -26.22 -34.29
N ILE A 18 -9.62 -26.95 -34.02
CA ILE A 18 -10.06 -27.26 -32.65
C ILE A 18 -8.98 -28.08 -31.93
N GLY A 19 -8.38 -29.07 -32.58
CA GLY A 19 -7.29 -29.85 -31.99
C GLY A 19 -6.08 -28.98 -31.62
N VAL A 20 -5.66 -28.07 -32.50
CA VAL A 20 -4.53 -27.16 -32.25
C VAL A 20 -4.84 -26.18 -31.11
N THR A 21 -6.04 -25.61 -31.07
CA THR A 21 -6.42 -24.66 -30.01
C THR A 21 -6.51 -25.33 -28.64
N VAL A 22 -7.03 -26.57 -28.56
CA VAL A 22 -7.05 -27.36 -27.32
C VAL A 22 -5.64 -27.71 -26.85
N LEU A 23 -4.75 -28.12 -27.77
CA LEU A 23 -3.35 -28.42 -27.45
C LEU A 23 -2.60 -27.17 -26.98
N CYS A 24 -2.79 -26.03 -27.64
CA CYS A 24 -2.23 -24.76 -27.21
C CYS A 24 -2.73 -24.38 -25.81
N PHE A 25 -4.03 -24.49 -25.55
CA PHE A 25 -4.60 -24.19 -24.24
C PHE A 25 -4.02 -25.09 -23.14
N PHE A 26 -3.89 -26.39 -23.39
CA PHE A 26 -3.26 -27.32 -22.43
C PHE A 26 -1.78 -26.97 -22.18
N PHE A 27 -1.03 -26.58 -23.22
CA PHE A 27 0.35 -26.12 -23.06
C PHE A 27 0.43 -24.79 -22.29
N PHE A 28 -0.48 -23.85 -22.52
CA PHE A 28 -0.58 -22.61 -21.75
C PHE A 28 -0.91 -22.89 -20.27
N LEU A 29 -1.88 -23.77 -19.97
CA LEU A 29 -2.19 -24.15 -18.60
C LEU A 29 -1.01 -24.82 -17.88
N THR A 30 -0.26 -25.68 -18.57
CA THR A 30 0.92 -26.34 -18.00
C THR A 30 2.15 -25.44 -17.85
N THR A 31 2.21 -24.30 -18.54
CA THR A 31 3.30 -23.31 -18.41
C THR A 31 3.04 -22.29 -17.30
N THR A 32 1.78 -22.00 -16.98
CA THR A 32 1.42 -21.11 -15.86
C THR A 32 1.67 -21.70 -14.47
N ASP A 33 1.77 -23.03 -14.36
CA ASP A 33 1.89 -23.75 -13.09
C ASP A 33 3.31 -23.64 -12.47
N LYS A 34 4.35 -23.83 -13.29
CA LYS A 34 5.76 -23.85 -12.83
C LYS A 34 6.27 -22.54 -12.23
N SER A 35 5.68 -21.40 -12.61
CA SER A 35 6.06 -20.07 -12.13
C SER A 35 5.56 -19.79 -10.70
N SER A 36 4.35 -20.26 -10.38
CA SER A 36 3.69 -20.05 -9.08
C SER A 36 4.28 -20.94 -8.00
N ASP A 37 4.55 -22.21 -8.33
CA ASP A 37 5.12 -23.20 -7.41
C ASP A 37 6.50 -22.77 -6.89
N GLY A 38 7.32 -22.15 -7.73
CA GLY A 38 8.65 -21.67 -7.35
C GLY A 38 8.62 -20.54 -6.31
N LEU A 39 7.65 -19.63 -6.41
CA LEU A 39 7.47 -18.55 -5.43
C LEU A 39 6.86 -19.07 -4.14
N HIS A 40 5.88 -19.98 -4.23
CA HIS A 40 5.28 -20.65 -3.07
C HIS A 40 6.33 -21.43 -2.27
N THR A 41 7.18 -22.20 -2.96
CA THR A 41 8.25 -22.98 -2.32
C THR A 41 9.26 -22.09 -1.60
N LYS A 42 9.64 -20.95 -2.20
CA LYS A 42 10.54 -19.98 -1.56
C LYS A 42 9.90 -19.34 -0.32
N HIS A 43 8.61 -19.00 -0.38
CA HIS A 43 7.88 -18.44 0.76
C HIS A 43 7.80 -19.41 1.93
N GLU A 44 7.49 -20.67 1.66
CA GLU A 44 7.42 -21.70 2.70
C GLU A 44 8.81 -22.02 3.29
N ALA A 45 9.87 -22.01 2.47
CA ALA A 45 11.24 -22.17 2.96
C ALA A 45 11.67 -21.02 3.88
N LEU A 46 11.39 -19.77 3.50
CA LEU A 46 11.69 -18.59 4.32
C LEU A 46 10.91 -18.56 5.63
N LYS A 47 9.65 -19.02 5.63
CA LYS A 47 8.86 -19.20 6.87
C LYS A 47 9.51 -20.23 7.79
N ALA A 48 9.94 -21.37 7.26
CA ALA A 48 10.60 -22.40 8.04
C ALA A 48 11.92 -21.92 8.66
N GLU A 49 12.73 -21.16 7.90
CA GLU A 49 13.97 -20.54 8.41
C GLU A 49 13.69 -19.56 9.55
N ARG A 50 12.68 -18.69 9.39
CA ARG A 50 12.25 -17.76 10.44
C ARG A 50 11.81 -18.50 11.70
N ASP A 51 11.02 -19.56 11.57
CA ASP A 51 10.48 -20.31 12.71
C ASP A 51 11.61 -21.08 13.42
N GLN A 52 12.61 -21.58 12.68
CA GLN A 52 13.82 -22.17 13.24
C GLN A 52 14.66 -21.15 14.01
N LEU A 53 14.83 -19.93 13.50
CA LEU A 53 15.52 -18.86 14.21
C LEU A 53 14.80 -18.46 15.50
N TRP A 54 13.46 -18.39 15.47
CA TRP A 54 12.63 -18.09 16.63
C TRP A 54 12.76 -19.14 17.74
N THR A 55 12.75 -20.43 17.38
CA THR A 55 12.92 -21.55 18.33
C THR A 55 14.32 -21.58 18.95
N ASN A 56 15.36 -21.26 18.17
CA ASN A 56 16.74 -21.16 18.67
C ASN A 56 16.93 -19.97 19.63
N LEU A 57 16.35 -18.81 19.31
CA LEU A 57 16.43 -17.62 20.17
C LEU A 57 15.64 -17.79 21.48
N SER A 58 14.46 -18.41 21.42
CA SER A 58 13.62 -18.67 22.60
C SER A 58 14.20 -19.74 23.53
N SER A 59 14.98 -20.69 23.00
CA SER A 59 15.66 -21.72 23.80
C SER A 59 17.00 -21.25 24.37
N GLY A 60 17.72 -20.36 23.67
CA GLY A 60 19.03 -19.83 24.09
C GLY A 60 18.95 -18.71 25.15
N ILE A 61 17.86 -17.97 25.20
CA ILE A 61 17.61 -16.95 26.22
C ILE A 61 16.49 -17.47 27.12
N LYS A 62 16.73 -17.64 28.43
CA LYS A 62 15.65 -17.89 29.42
C LYS A 62 14.75 -16.64 29.58
N ILE A 63 14.20 -16.11 28.49
CA ILE A 63 13.08 -15.19 28.55
C ILE A 63 11.88 -16.08 28.79
N THR A 64 11.47 -16.20 30.04
CA THR A 64 10.10 -16.60 30.32
C THR A 64 9.21 -15.47 29.80
N VAL A 65 8.87 -15.53 28.52
CA VAL A 65 7.84 -14.65 27.96
C VAL A 65 6.55 -15.17 28.57
N HIS A 66 6.16 -14.60 29.71
CA HIS A 66 4.88 -14.91 30.34
C HIS A 66 3.79 -14.29 29.47
N PHE A 67 3.45 -14.97 28.38
CA PHE A 67 2.32 -14.67 27.51
C PHE A 67 1.04 -15.05 28.24
N GLN A 68 0.63 -14.25 29.21
CA GLN A 68 -0.78 -14.23 29.59
C GLN A 68 -1.52 -13.40 28.53
N HIS A 69 -2.08 -14.13 27.56
CA HIS A 69 -3.09 -13.69 26.60
C HIS A 69 -2.86 -12.29 26.01
N ILE A 70 -1.83 -12.13 25.19
CA ILE A 70 -1.84 -11.06 24.17
C ILE A 70 -2.19 -11.74 22.84
N PRO A 71 -3.37 -11.49 22.26
CA PRO A 71 -3.58 -11.78 20.86
C PRO A 71 -2.74 -10.76 20.07
N VAL A 72 -1.50 -11.11 19.76
CA VAL A 72 -0.82 -10.42 18.66
C VAL A 72 -1.53 -10.87 17.39
N CYS A 73 -1.84 -9.89 16.53
CA CYS A 73 -2.73 -9.95 15.35
C CYS A 73 -4.22 -9.66 15.60
N ALA A 74 -4.55 -8.66 16.42
CA ALA A 74 -5.59 -7.64 16.12
C ALA A 74 -5.80 -6.73 17.35
N ALA A 75 -4.81 -5.89 17.68
CA ALA A 75 -5.23 -4.57 18.12
C ALA A 75 -5.81 -3.95 16.85
N GLU A 76 -7.13 -4.01 16.69
CA GLU A 76 -7.79 -3.16 15.70
C GLU A 76 -7.26 -1.76 15.98
N GLN A 77 -6.57 -1.18 15.00
CA GLN A 77 -6.04 0.16 15.16
C GLN A 77 -7.24 1.10 15.29
N VAL A 78 -7.64 1.38 16.53
CA VAL A 78 -8.80 2.22 16.80
C VAL A 78 -8.37 3.66 16.60
N CYS A 79 -8.69 4.19 15.43
CA CYS A 79 -8.55 5.61 15.19
C CYS A 79 -9.59 6.40 16.00
N PRO A 80 -9.28 7.65 16.40
CA PRO A 80 -10.26 8.51 17.05
C PRO A 80 -11.52 8.68 16.18
N GLU A 81 -12.64 9.04 16.80
CA GLU A 81 -13.88 9.28 16.06
C GLU A 81 -13.64 10.30 14.94
N ARG A 82 -14.15 10.01 13.73
CA ARG A 82 -14.00 10.84 12.51
C ARG A 82 -12.59 10.90 11.93
N TRP A 83 -11.72 9.97 12.31
CA TRP A 83 -10.44 9.74 11.64
C TRP A 83 -10.51 8.49 10.79
N ASN A 84 -9.82 8.50 9.65
CA ASN A 84 -9.73 7.38 8.74
C ASN A 84 -8.50 6.54 9.10
N SER A 85 -8.66 5.21 9.16
CA SER A 85 -7.53 4.29 9.35
C SER A 85 -6.93 3.90 8.00
N PHE A 86 -5.61 4.00 7.86
CA PHE A 86 -4.88 3.41 6.74
C PHE A 86 -3.53 2.88 7.21
N LYS A 87 -3.25 1.61 6.90
CA LYS A 87 -2.08 0.86 7.41
C LYS A 87 -1.93 0.98 8.93
N PHE A 88 -0.87 1.65 9.40
CA PHE A 88 -0.51 1.81 10.81
C PHE A 88 -0.72 3.26 11.30
N SER A 89 -1.53 4.04 10.59
CA SER A 89 -1.74 5.48 10.82
C SER A 89 -3.21 5.87 10.79
N CYS A 90 -3.55 6.91 11.55
CA CYS A 90 -4.87 7.54 11.56
C CYS A 90 -4.79 8.91 10.89
N TYR A 91 -5.76 9.22 10.03
CA TYR A 91 -5.78 10.43 9.24
C TYR A 91 -7.04 11.26 9.48
N TYR A 92 -6.87 12.53 9.80
CA TYR A 92 -7.96 13.49 9.89
C TYR A 92 -7.99 14.36 8.64
N ILE A 93 -9.14 14.40 7.97
CA ILE A 93 -9.37 15.23 6.79
C ILE A 93 -10.24 16.41 7.22
N SER A 94 -9.73 17.63 7.13
CA SER A 94 -10.51 18.80 7.56
C SER A 94 -11.64 19.12 6.59
N ASN A 95 -12.74 19.63 7.14
CA ASN A 95 -13.79 20.29 6.37
C ASN A 95 -13.68 21.83 6.41
N GLU A 96 -12.83 22.35 7.30
CA GLU A 96 -12.51 23.76 7.44
C GLU A 96 -11.22 24.10 6.69
N GLU A 97 -11.00 25.38 6.43
CA GLU A 97 -9.79 25.90 5.81
C GLU A 97 -8.99 26.77 6.79
N LYS A 98 -7.68 26.61 6.78
CA LYS A 98 -6.72 27.34 7.62
C LYS A 98 -5.43 27.59 6.84
N ASN A 99 -4.64 28.55 7.30
CA ASN A 99 -3.25 28.69 6.84
C ASN A 99 -2.41 27.48 7.30
N TRP A 100 -1.21 27.34 6.76
CA TRP A 100 -0.38 26.16 7.03
C TRP A 100 -0.03 26.01 8.52
N ASP A 101 0.31 27.12 9.20
CA ASP A 101 0.70 27.12 10.61
C ASP A 101 -0.46 26.74 11.54
N ASP A 102 -1.64 27.33 11.34
CA ASP A 102 -2.85 27.04 12.12
C ASP A 102 -3.33 25.60 11.87
N SER A 103 -3.13 25.09 10.66
CA SER A 103 -3.40 23.69 10.32
C SER A 103 -2.47 22.74 11.09
N ARG A 104 -1.17 23.05 11.14
CA ARG A 104 -0.20 22.29 11.92
C ARG A 104 -0.50 22.34 13.42
N GLN A 105 -0.84 23.52 13.93
CA GLN A 105 -1.22 23.68 15.33
C GLN A 105 -2.44 22.81 15.67
N TYR A 106 -3.46 22.78 14.80
CA TYR A 106 -4.62 21.92 14.98
C TYR A 106 -4.26 20.44 15.14
N CYS A 107 -3.33 19.95 14.31
CA CYS A 107 -2.89 18.55 14.36
C CYS A 107 -2.08 18.26 15.62
N THR A 108 -1.12 19.12 15.96
CA THR A 108 -0.25 18.96 17.13
C THR A 108 -1.01 19.02 18.45
N ASP A 109 -2.04 19.87 18.56
CA ASP A 109 -2.96 19.90 19.71
C ASP A 109 -3.70 18.57 19.97
N ARG A 110 -3.74 17.68 18.96
CA ARG A 110 -4.39 16.35 19.02
C ARG A 110 -3.38 15.20 19.08
N GLY A 111 -2.11 15.50 19.30
CA GLY A 111 -1.02 14.53 19.31
C GLY A 111 -0.84 13.86 17.95
N ALA A 112 -1.01 14.64 16.88
CA ALA A 112 -0.74 14.30 15.49
C ALA A 112 0.20 15.37 14.89
N ASP A 113 0.55 15.28 13.61
CA ASP A 113 1.13 16.41 12.87
C ASP A 113 0.50 16.45 11.47
N LEU A 114 0.82 17.44 10.64
CA LEU A 114 0.44 17.40 9.24
C LEU A 114 1.04 16.15 8.56
N VAL A 115 0.29 15.54 7.64
CA VAL A 115 0.68 14.26 7.03
C VAL A 115 2.03 14.35 6.31
N ILE A 116 2.88 13.34 6.56
CA ILE A 116 4.11 13.12 5.81
C ILE A 116 3.84 12.02 4.80
N ILE A 117 3.98 12.32 3.51
CA ILE A 117 3.70 11.33 2.46
C ILE A 117 4.99 10.63 2.05
N ASP A 118 5.24 9.48 2.67
CA ASP A 118 6.49 8.72 2.54
C ASP A 118 6.40 7.53 1.55
N SER A 119 5.20 7.17 1.11
CA SER A 119 4.96 6.03 0.24
C SER A 119 3.94 6.29 -0.88
N LYS A 120 4.03 5.50 -1.95
CA LYS A 120 3.09 5.59 -3.09
C LYS A 120 1.69 5.17 -2.71
N GLU A 121 1.55 4.18 -1.83
CA GLU A 121 0.22 3.74 -1.37
C GLU A 121 -0.42 4.78 -0.45
N GLU A 122 0.37 5.48 0.35
CA GLU A 122 -0.13 6.61 1.15
C GLU A 122 -0.58 7.77 0.27
N GLN A 123 0.21 8.16 -0.74
CA GLN A 123 -0.23 9.16 -1.72
C GLN A 123 -1.56 8.73 -2.38
N ALA A 124 -1.68 7.48 -2.82
CA ALA A 124 -2.89 6.97 -3.43
C ALA A 124 -4.09 6.97 -2.48
N PHE A 125 -3.88 6.71 -1.18
CA PHE A 125 -4.92 6.84 -0.16
C PHE A 125 -5.37 8.28 0.02
N ILE A 126 -4.44 9.24 0.08
CA ILE A 126 -4.76 10.67 0.19
C ILE A 126 -5.54 11.17 -1.04
N ASP A 127 -5.20 10.69 -2.23
CA ASP A 127 -5.86 11.07 -3.48
C ASP A 127 -7.37 10.70 -3.51
N LEU A 128 -7.82 9.75 -2.67
CA LEU A 128 -9.24 9.38 -2.55
C LEU A 128 -10.13 10.52 -2.00
N PHE A 129 -9.57 11.46 -1.24
CA PHE A 129 -10.33 12.52 -0.58
C PHE A 129 -10.59 13.74 -1.47
N ASN A 130 -10.10 13.73 -2.72
CA ASN A 130 -10.31 14.71 -3.78
C ASN A 130 -10.30 16.19 -3.33
N GLY A 131 -9.18 16.89 -3.57
CA GLY A 131 -9.06 18.30 -3.25
C GLY A 131 -7.61 18.73 -3.08
N TYR A 132 -7.45 20.01 -2.72
CA TYR A 132 -6.16 20.57 -2.30
C TYR A 132 -6.12 20.65 -0.79
N PHE A 133 -5.08 20.08 -0.22
CA PHE A 133 -4.89 20.00 1.22
C PHE A 133 -3.48 20.43 1.59
N TRP A 134 -3.34 21.12 2.72
CA TRP A 134 -2.07 21.25 3.38
C TRP A 134 -1.58 19.89 3.87
N ILE A 135 -0.31 19.63 3.57
CA ILE A 135 0.48 18.48 4.03
C ILE A 135 1.67 19.00 4.83
N GLY A 136 2.41 18.09 5.46
CA GLY A 136 3.52 18.44 6.35
C GLY A 136 4.79 18.90 5.63
N LEU A 137 4.74 19.23 4.34
CA LEU A 137 5.89 19.70 3.59
C LEU A 137 5.89 21.24 3.52
N SER A 138 7.01 21.87 3.85
CA SER A 138 7.20 23.31 3.70
C SER A 138 8.66 23.67 3.48
N ASP A 139 8.92 24.84 2.90
CA ASP A 139 10.24 25.46 2.83
C ASP A 139 10.27 26.83 3.51
N LYS A 140 9.26 27.12 4.36
CA LYS A 140 9.09 28.38 5.11
C LYS A 140 10.35 28.83 5.87
N GLU A 141 11.15 27.90 6.38
CA GLU A 141 12.40 28.24 7.07
C GLU A 141 13.46 28.80 6.12
N ARG A 142 13.52 28.26 4.90
CA ARG A 142 14.48 28.65 3.87
C ARG A 142 13.96 28.23 2.50
N GLU A 143 13.49 29.22 1.74
CA GLU A 143 13.01 29.09 0.36
C GLU A 143 13.89 28.12 -0.47
N GLY A 144 13.23 27.20 -1.17
CA GLY A 144 13.86 26.17 -2.00
C GLY A 144 14.46 25.00 -1.20
N THR A 145 14.32 24.98 0.13
CA THR A 145 14.75 23.86 0.99
C THR A 145 13.55 23.22 1.67
N TRP A 146 12.94 22.28 0.96
CA TRP A 146 11.79 21.53 1.43
C TRP A 146 12.13 20.61 2.61
N LYS A 147 11.36 20.75 3.67
CA LYS A 147 11.39 19.93 4.88
C LYS A 147 9.99 19.43 5.23
N TRP A 148 9.96 18.23 5.78
CA TRP A 148 8.81 17.70 6.46
C TRP A 148 8.71 18.23 7.89
N VAL A 149 7.52 18.15 8.46
CA VAL A 149 7.25 18.51 9.87
C VAL A 149 8.06 17.70 10.89
N ASP A 150 8.65 16.57 10.51
CA ASP A 150 9.58 15.76 11.32
C ASP A 150 11.07 16.17 11.16
N GLU A 151 11.33 17.33 10.55
CA GLU A 151 12.66 17.89 10.25
C GLU A 151 13.47 17.14 9.17
N THR A 152 12.91 16.11 8.55
CA THR A 152 13.58 15.42 7.44
C THR A 152 13.51 16.26 6.17
N ARG A 153 14.60 16.26 5.40
CA ARG A 153 14.64 16.95 4.10
C ARG A 153 14.00 16.09 3.02
N LEU A 154 13.31 16.73 2.09
CA LEU A 154 12.88 16.06 0.87
C LEU A 154 14.13 15.70 0.04
N MET A 155 14.50 14.43 -0.02
CA MET A 155 15.75 14.00 -0.67
C MET A 155 15.66 14.07 -2.20
N GLU A 156 14.53 13.68 -2.80
CA GLU A 156 14.21 13.92 -4.21
C GLU A 156 12.69 14.00 -4.38
N PRO A 157 12.17 14.95 -5.17
CA PRO A 157 10.78 14.87 -5.62
C PRO A 157 10.66 13.66 -6.55
N GLU A 158 9.98 12.60 -6.11
CA GLU A 158 9.62 11.49 -7.00
C GLU A 158 8.96 12.08 -8.28
N PRO A 159 9.34 11.61 -9.48
CA PRO A 159 8.94 12.22 -10.75
C PRO A 159 7.42 12.27 -11.00
N ASN A 160 6.61 11.66 -10.13
CA ASN A 160 5.15 11.58 -10.23
C ASN A 160 4.39 12.26 -9.07
N LYS A 161 5.08 12.92 -8.13
CA LYS A 161 4.40 13.65 -7.03
C LYS A 161 3.84 14.97 -7.56
N ARG A 162 2.51 15.11 -7.52
CA ARG A 162 1.77 16.32 -7.94
C ARG A 162 1.48 17.24 -6.75
N TRP A 163 2.53 17.76 -6.11
CA TRP A 163 2.38 18.71 -5.02
C TRP A 163 2.53 20.13 -5.55
N ASN A 164 1.61 21.00 -5.11
CA ASN A 164 1.66 22.41 -5.44
C ASN A 164 2.40 23.16 -4.33
N ASP A 165 3.15 24.16 -4.74
CA ASP A 165 3.71 25.16 -3.84
C ASP A 165 2.75 26.37 -3.78
N LEU A 166 2.35 26.73 -2.58
CA LEU A 166 1.42 27.81 -2.28
C LEU A 166 1.91 28.57 -1.06
N SER A 167 1.67 29.88 -1.03
CA SER A 167 1.99 30.71 0.12
C SER A 167 1.36 30.13 1.39
N CYS A 168 2.16 30.00 2.45
CA CYS A 168 1.74 29.48 3.75
C CYS A 168 0.57 30.25 4.38
N ASP A 169 0.36 31.50 3.98
CA ASP A 169 -0.76 32.36 4.42
C ASP A 169 -2.09 32.02 3.72
N SER A 170 -2.05 31.21 2.65
CA SER A 170 -3.24 30.78 1.92
C SER A 170 -4.07 29.84 2.80
N VAL A 171 -5.39 29.95 2.72
CA VAL A 171 -6.29 29.07 3.46
C VAL A 171 -6.66 27.86 2.60
N LEU A 172 -6.41 26.66 3.12
CA LEU A 172 -6.82 25.40 2.49
C LEU A 172 -7.30 24.44 3.58
N ARG A 173 -8.02 23.40 3.15
CA ARG A 173 -8.21 22.21 3.98
C ARG A 173 -6.85 21.58 4.29
N TRP A 174 -6.76 20.75 5.31
CA TRP A 174 -5.51 20.11 5.72
C TRP A 174 -5.73 18.66 6.12
N ILE A 175 -4.63 17.91 6.17
CA ILE A 175 -4.64 16.52 6.59
C ILE A 175 -3.67 16.32 7.75
N CYS A 176 -4.18 15.83 8.87
CA CYS A 176 -3.34 15.37 9.97
C CYS A 176 -3.06 13.88 9.84
N GLU A 177 -1.88 13.45 10.28
CA GLU A 177 -1.52 12.06 10.46
C GLU A 177 -1.07 11.81 11.91
N LYS A 178 -1.56 10.71 12.48
CA LYS A 178 -1.13 10.18 13.77
C LYS A 178 -0.70 8.73 13.58
N LYS A 179 0.59 8.44 13.80
CA LYS A 179 1.09 7.06 13.80
C LYS A 179 0.47 6.28 14.98
N SER A 180 0.13 5.02 14.77
CA SER A 180 -0.23 4.11 15.86
C SER A 180 0.98 3.94 16.78
N GLN A 181 0.73 3.99 18.09
CA GLN A 181 1.72 3.60 19.11
C GLN A 181 1.92 2.09 19.13
#